data_AF-F2I0Z8-F1
#
_entry.id   AF-F2I0Z8-F1
#
_cell.length_a   1.000
_cell.length_b   1.000
_cell.length_c   1.000
_cell.angle_alpha   90.00
_cell.angle_beta   90.00
_cell.angle_gamma   90.00
#
_symmetry.space_group_name_H-M   'P 1'
#
loop_
_entity.id
_entity.type
_entity.pdbx_description
1 polymer ?
#
loop_
_entity_poly.entity_id
_entity_poly.type
_entity_poly.pdbx_seq_one_letter_code
_entity_poly.pdbx_strand_id
1 'polypeptide(L)' 'MAIKKINIGIVGSTGSVGKTSLKIFKKYKKQFNIELLVCDQNLKEITNQIKIYSPKYVFVNNLQAYNSIRLKKFKKK' A
#
# COMPACT_ATOMS: atom_id res chain seq x y z
N MET A 1 -2.46 -8.46 -27.44
CA MET A 1 -1.24 -8.41 -26.59
C MET A 1 -1.61 -7.82 -25.23
N ALA A 2 -1.49 -8.58 -24.14
CA ALA A 2 -1.74 -8.04 -22.80
C ALA A 2 -0.52 -7.22 -22.35
N ILE A 3 -0.72 -5.94 -22.02
CA ILE A 3 0.33 -5.09 -21.45
C ILE A 3 0.65 -5.62 -20.06
N LYS A 4 1.87 -6.14 -19.87
CA LYS A 4 2.35 -6.64 -18.58
C LYS A 4 2.46 -5.46 -17.60
N LYS A 5 1.81 -5.58 -16.44
CA LYS A 5 1.91 -4.56 -15.38
C LYS A 5 3.30 -4.59 -14.75
N ILE A 6 3.79 -3.42 -14.37
CA ILE A 6 5.01 -3.25 -13.58
C ILE A 6 4.64 -3.39 -12.11
N ASN A 7 5.26 -4.36 -11.45
CA ASN A 7 5.11 -4.56 -10.01
C ASN A 7 6.01 -3.58 -9.26
N ILE A 8 5.43 -2.88 -8.27
CA ILE A 8 6.13 -1.86 -7.50
C ILE A 8 5.94 -2.05 -6.00
N GLY A 9 7.00 -1.72 -5.25
CA GLY A 9 6.98 -1.59 -3.81
C GLY A 9 7.26 -0.15 -3.39
N ILE A 10 6.57 0.33 -2.36
CA ILE A 10 6.70 1.72 -1.90
C ILE A 10 7.18 1.73 -0.45
N VAL A 11 8.42 2.19 -0.27
CA VAL A 11 9.01 2.41 1.06
C VAL A 11 8.64 3.80 1.56
N GLY A 12 8.05 3.90 2.75
CA GLY A 12 7.53 5.16 3.26
C GLY A 12 6.23 5.59 2.58
N SER A 13 5.30 4.65 2.39
CA SER A 13 4.05 4.88 1.65
C SER A 13 3.13 5.95 2.27
N THR A 14 3.25 6.18 3.58
CA THR A 14 2.52 7.22 4.33
C THR A 14 3.27 8.55 4.41
N GLY A 15 4.48 8.64 3.85
CA GLY A 15 5.24 9.88 3.74
C GLY A 15 4.75 10.78 2.61
N SER A 16 5.28 12.01 2.51
CA SER A 16 4.90 12.97 1.46
C SER A 16 5.13 12.40 0.05
N VAL A 17 6.30 11.81 -0.18
CA VAL A 17 6.66 11.16 -1.44
C VAL A 17 5.75 9.97 -1.72
N GLY A 18 5.63 9.04 -0.77
CA GLY A 18 4.78 7.85 -0.92
C GLY A 18 3.32 8.18 -1.27
N LYS A 19 2.71 9.16 -0.61
CA LYS A 19 1.35 9.62 -0.92
C LYS A 19 1.23 10.20 -2.33
N THR A 20 2.22 11.00 -2.73
CA THR A 20 2.22 11.62 -4.06
C THR A 20 2.42 10.56 -5.15
N SER A 21 3.35 9.63 -4.95
CA SER A 21 3.55 8.48 -5.85
C SER A 21 2.29 7.63 -5.97
N LEU A 22 1.62 7.30 -4.86
CA LEU A 22 0.36 6.55 -4.86
C LEU A 22 -0.75 7.26 -5.66
N LYS A 23 -0.87 8.60 -5.56
CA LYS A 23 -1.82 9.36 -6.38
C LYS A 23 -1.55 9.20 -7.87
N ILE A 24 -0.28 9.23 -8.27
CA ILE A 24 0.13 9.02 -9.67
C ILE A 24 -0.16 7.58 -10.09
N PHE A 25 0.26 6.58 -9.31
CA PHE A 25 0.02 5.16 -9.65
C PHE A 25 -1.47 4.82 -9.75
N LYS A 26 -2.34 5.48 -8.96
CA LYS A 26 -3.80 5.34 -9.08
C LYS A 26 -4.30 5.78 -10.46
N LYS A 27 -3.75 6.86 -11.03
CA LYS A 27 -4.07 7.33 -12.39
C LYS A 27 -3.61 6.31 -13.45
N TYR A 28 -2.50 5.63 -13.21
CA TYR A 28 -1.89 4.66 -14.11
C TYR A 28 -2.12 3.19 -13.69
N LYS A 29 -3.25 2.87 -13.04
CA LYS A 29 -3.58 1.52 -12.52
C LYS A 29 -3.55 0.36 -13.54
N LYS A 30 -3.62 0.68 -14.85
CA LYS A 30 -3.50 -0.30 -15.93
C LYS A 30 -2.05 -0.72 -16.18
N GLN A 31 -1.08 0.12 -15.81
CA GLN A 31 0.35 -0.08 -16.03
C GLN A 31 1.07 -0.54 -14.76
N PHE A 32 0.62 -0.13 -13.58
CA PHE A 32 1.27 -0.44 -12.32
C PHE A 32 0.42 -1.35 -11.43
N ASN A 33 1.11 -2.24 -10.72
CA ASN A 33 0.55 -3.10 -9.68
C ASN A 33 1.34 -2.88 -8.39
N ILE A 34 0.67 -2.43 -7.34
CA ILE A 34 1.32 -2.14 -6.05
C ILE A 34 1.31 -3.42 -5.22
N GLU A 35 2.48 -4.05 -5.08
CA GLU A 35 2.61 -5.32 -4.38
C GLU A 35 3.08 -5.17 -2.94
N LEU A 36 3.85 -4.12 -2.62
CA LEU A 36 4.40 -3.88 -1.29
C LEU A 36 4.15 -2.43 -0.84
N LEU A 37 3.66 -2.28 0.38
CA LEU A 37 3.61 -1.00 1.10
C LEU A 37 4.41 -1.11 2.39
N VAL A 38 5.29 -0.15 2.66
CA VAL A 38 6.04 -0.06 3.91
C VAL A 38 5.70 1.25 4.61
N CYS A 39 5.32 1.16 5.89
CA CYS A 39 5.11 2.32 6.74
C CYS A 39 5.70 2.09 8.15
N ASP A 40 5.83 3.18 8.89
CA ASP A 40 6.26 3.13 10.29
C ASP A 40 5.05 3.07 11.24
N GLN A 41 4.44 4.23 11.55
CA GLN A 41 3.39 4.32 12.58
C GLN A 41 1.99 4.76 12.09
N ASN A 42 1.85 5.30 10.87
CA ASN A 42 0.61 5.97 10.47
C ASN A 42 -0.52 5.01 10.07
N LEU A 43 -1.22 4.51 11.09
CA LEU A 43 -2.29 3.52 11.02
C LEU A 43 -3.46 3.86 10.10
N LYS A 44 -3.94 5.10 10.18
CA LYS A 44 -5.13 5.53 9.44
C LYS A 44 -4.86 5.48 7.94
N GLU A 45 -3.71 5.99 7.53
CA GLU A 45 -3.34 6.03 6.12
C GLU A 45 -3.02 4.66 5.56
N ILE A 46 -2.19 3.86 6.24
CA ILE A 46 -1.87 2.53 5.74
C ILE A 46 -3.11 1.65 5.64
N THR A 47 -4.05 1.73 6.59
CA THR A 47 -5.34 1.01 6.51
C THR A 47 -6.10 1.38 5.24
N ASN A 48 -6.15 2.67 4.89
CA ASN A 48 -6.81 3.13 3.66
C ASN A 48 -6.06 2.67 2.41
N GLN A 49 -4.74 2.72 2.41
CA GLN A 49 -3.92 2.27 1.28
C GLN A 49 -4.11 0.77 1.03
N ILE A 50 -4.12 -0.06 2.09
CA ILE A 50 -4.39 -1.51 1.99
C ILE A 50 -5.76 -1.77 1.38
N LYS A 51 -6.81 -1.05 1.81
CA LYS A 51 -8.16 -1.20 1.26
C LYS A 51 -8.27 -0.80 -0.21
N ILE A 52 -7.51 0.20 -0.64
CA ILE A 52 -7.58 0.73 -2.02
C ILE A 52 -6.76 -0.14 -2.98
N TYR A 53 -5.55 -0.54 -2.58
CA TYR A 53 -4.59 -1.18 -3.47
C TYR A 53 -4.47 -2.69 -3.28
N SER A 54 -5.01 -3.25 -2.19
CA SER A 54 -4.95 -4.68 -1.86
C SER A 54 -3.56 -5.30 -2.12
N PRO A 55 -2.48 -4.70 -1.58
CA PRO A 55 -1.12 -5.17 -1.87
C PRO A 55 -0.93 -6.59 -1.34
N LYS A 56 0.00 -7.33 -1.96
CA LYS A 56 0.36 -8.68 -1.52
C LYS A 56 1.09 -8.66 -0.18
N TYR A 57 1.88 -7.62 0.07
CA TYR A 57 2.69 -7.46 1.26
C TYR A 57 2.53 -6.07 1.87
N VAL A 58 2.52 -6.03 3.20
CA VAL A 58 2.56 -4.79 3.97
C VAL A 58 3.59 -4.96 5.07
N PHE A 59 4.58 -4.10 5.10
CA PHE A 59 5.56 -4.03 6.18
C PHE A 59 5.24 -2.85 7.09
N VAL A 60 5.17 -3.11 8.39
CA VAL A 60 4.91 -2.09 9.40
C VAL A 60 5.99 -2.20 10.46
N ASN A 61 6.83 -1.18 10.55
CA ASN A 61 7.99 -1.19 11.45
C ASN A 61 7.56 -1.10 12.92
N ASN A 62 6.51 -0.33 13.23
CA ASN A 62 6.03 -0.17 14.60
C ASN A 62 5.13 -1.35 15.03
N LEU A 63 5.48 -2.02 16.13
CA LEU A 63 4.76 -3.19 16.64
C LEU A 63 3.31 -2.91 17.05
N GLN A 64 3.05 -1.76 17.68
CA GLN A 64 1.69 -1.38 18.09
C GLN A 64 0.81 -1.12 16.85
N ALA A 65 1.39 -0.45 15.86
CA ALA A 65 0.73 -0.22 14.58
C ALA A 65 0.46 -1.54 13.85
N TYR A 66 1.44 -2.44 13.82
CA TYR A 66 1.29 -3.78 13.24
C TYR A 66 0.13 -4.56 13.88
N ASN A 67 0.08 -4.62 15.22
CA ASN A 67 -0.98 -5.33 15.93
C ASN A 67 -2.36 -4.76 15.63
N SER A 68 -2.48 -3.43 15.58
CA SER A 68 -3.73 -2.73 15.25
C SER A 68 -4.21 -3.03 13.82
N ILE A 69 -3.29 -3.20 12.87
CA ILE A 69 -3.62 -3.55 11.47
C ILE A 69 -3.95 -5.03 11.36
N ARG A 70 -3.22 -5.91 12.06
CA ARG A 70 -3.43 -7.36 12.04
C ARG A 70 -4.83 -7.74 12.52
N LEU A 71 -5.35 -7.01 13.51
CA LEU A 71 -6.71 -7.20 14.03
C LEU A 71 -7.80 -6.77 13.03
N LYS A 72 -7.47 -5.91 12.07
CA LYS A 72 -8.42 -5.50 11.02
C LYS A 72 -8.49 -6.58 9.95
N LYS A 73 -9.65 -7.24 9.83
CA LYS A 73 -9.95 -8.13 8.71
C LYS A 73 -10.12 -7.29 7.43
N PHE A 74 -9.09 -7.25 6.59
CA PHE A 74 -9.22 -6.68 5.24
C PHE A 74 -9.88 -7.71 4.33
N LYS A 75 -11.11 -7.44 3.88
CA LYS A 75 -11.74 -8.27 2.84
C LYS A 75 -10.98 -8.06 1.53
N LYS A 76 -10.47 -9.14 0.93
CA LYS A 76 -9.99 -9.11 -0.46
C LYS A 76 -11.21 -8.84 -1.36
N LYS A 77 -11.07 -7.87 -2.24
CA LYS A 77 -12.06 -7.51 -3.26
C LYS A 77 -11.82 -8.32 -4.53
#